data_AF-A0A5K1UN82-F1
#
_entry.id   AF-A0A5K1UN82-F1
#
_cell.length_a   1.000
_cell.length_b   1.000
_cell.length_c   1.000
_cell.angle_alpha   90.00
_cell.angle_beta   90.00
_cell.angle_gamma   90.00
#
_symmetry.space_group_name_H-M   'P 1'
#
loop_
_entity.id
_entity.type
_entity.pdbx_description
1 polymer ?
#
loop_
_entity_poly.entity_id
_entity_poly.type
_entity_poly.pdbx_seq_one_letter_code
_entity_poly.pdbx_strand_id
1 'polypeptide(L)'
;MVGSHDSGTSTILPQYGITPFTIFPKKHRSFMKRWSKTQQLGIRDQCIAGIRYFDFRVVYNHKLKKFYLLHGLYCQLLETALRDITCFLTEHDGEVIIIDINHLYQINSLNNFQSLCLLIEECCSKHLVLNDYNKFIIPLSQLVHIKQRLFVFCLNPFNQKLPLYLFPQDQIDSIWPNKNETQKMLKRLDYNSKLYQNNQKLTIIQAVVTPSIKSIRKSYYTKKYPNSTIKIAEKTNPLVLKWLQTSSAFVNILLIDNVKMNDEIVHFMIRRNNFIEKY
;
A
#
# COMPACT_ATOMS: atom_id res chain seq x y z
N MET A 1 10.82 7.39 -0.70
CA MET A 1 10.45 6.11 -0.05
C MET A 1 9.86 5.16 -1.08
N VAL A 2 9.85 3.86 -0.78
CA VAL A 2 9.10 2.87 -1.57
C VAL A 2 7.92 2.35 -0.75
N GLY A 3 6.80 2.19 -1.43
CA GLY A 3 5.60 1.58 -0.89
C GLY A 3 5.18 0.33 -1.65
N SER A 4 4.41 -0.51 -0.99
CA SER A 4 3.78 -1.70 -1.57
C SER A 4 2.31 -1.44 -1.87
N HIS A 5 1.88 -1.68 -3.11
CA HIS A 5 0.47 -1.61 -3.50
C HIS A 5 -0.30 -2.85 -3.01
N ASP A 6 -1.51 -2.65 -2.46
CA ASP A 6 -2.34 -3.71 -1.87
C ASP A 6 -1.52 -4.66 -0.97
N SER A 7 -0.84 -4.08 0.02
CA SER A 7 0.32 -4.68 0.70
C SER A 7 0.06 -6.05 1.32
N GLY A 8 -1.17 -6.28 1.79
CA GLY A 8 -1.55 -7.46 2.57
C GLY A 8 -1.80 -8.74 1.78
N THR A 9 -1.55 -8.77 0.48
CA THR A 9 -2.04 -9.83 -0.42
C THR A 9 -1.13 -11.07 -0.54
N SER A 10 -0.05 -11.16 0.25
CA SER A 10 0.81 -12.35 0.28
C SER A 10 0.07 -13.60 0.71
N THR A 11 -0.81 -13.44 1.70
CA THR A 11 -1.76 -14.45 2.17
C THR A 11 -3.17 -14.09 1.72
N ILE A 12 -3.77 -14.91 0.86
CA ILE A 12 -5.16 -14.76 0.40
C ILE A 12 -5.98 -15.93 0.95
N LEU A 13 -7.15 -15.60 1.49
CA LEU A 13 -8.19 -16.50 1.97
C LEU A 13 -9.25 -16.68 0.88
N PRO A 14 -9.08 -17.62 -0.08
CA PRO A 14 -9.97 -17.76 -1.23
C PRO A 14 -11.41 -18.12 -0.86
N GLN A 15 -11.67 -18.52 0.38
CA GLN A 15 -12.99 -18.84 0.90
C GLN A 15 -13.86 -17.60 1.15
N TYR A 16 -13.26 -16.43 1.39
CA TYR A 16 -13.95 -15.18 1.66
C TYR A 16 -13.61 -14.14 0.59
N GLY A 17 -14.64 -13.51 0.01
CA GLY A 17 -14.49 -12.46 -0.98
C GLY A 17 -15.59 -11.44 -0.85
N ILE A 18 -15.50 -10.37 -1.63
CA ILE A 18 -16.57 -9.38 -1.78
C ILE A 18 -17.10 -9.37 -3.20
N THR A 19 -18.28 -8.81 -3.43
CA THR A 19 -18.85 -8.63 -4.78
C THR A 19 -17.92 -7.73 -5.63
N PRO A 20 -17.69 -8.03 -6.92
CA PRO A 20 -18.29 -9.14 -7.70
C PRO A 20 -17.53 -10.48 -7.58
N PHE A 21 -16.43 -10.54 -6.83
CA PHE A 21 -15.59 -11.74 -6.72
C PHE A 21 -16.30 -12.93 -6.07
N THR A 22 -17.30 -12.68 -5.21
CA THR A 22 -18.19 -13.70 -4.61
C THR A 22 -19.10 -14.40 -5.60
N ILE A 23 -19.40 -13.78 -6.74
CA ILE A 23 -20.31 -14.32 -7.77
C ILE A 23 -19.61 -15.46 -8.55
N PHE A 24 -18.28 -15.51 -8.55
CA PHE A 24 -17.54 -16.53 -9.30
C PHE A 24 -17.65 -17.91 -8.64
N PRO A 25 -17.99 -18.96 -9.41
CA PRO A 25 -18.03 -20.33 -8.91
C PRO A 25 -16.71 -20.74 -8.22
N LYS A 26 -16.80 -21.59 -7.18
CA LYS A 26 -15.65 -22.03 -6.37
C LYS A 26 -14.47 -22.52 -7.22
N LYS A 27 -14.73 -23.19 -8.36
CA LYS A 27 -13.72 -23.68 -9.31
C LYS A 27 -12.81 -22.58 -9.91
N HIS A 28 -13.26 -21.32 -9.90
CA HIS A 28 -12.48 -20.17 -10.40
C HIS A 28 -11.70 -19.43 -9.31
N ARG A 29 -11.80 -19.84 -8.04
CA ARG A 29 -11.12 -19.14 -6.93
C ARG A 29 -9.60 -19.10 -7.09
N SER A 30 -8.98 -20.18 -7.56
CA SER A 30 -7.55 -20.20 -7.84
C SER A 30 -7.15 -19.21 -8.94
N PHE A 31 -8.02 -18.99 -9.93
CA PHE A 31 -7.82 -17.98 -10.95
C PHE A 31 -7.94 -16.57 -10.35
N MET A 32 -8.98 -16.30 -9.55
CA MET A 32 -9.15 -15.01 -8.88
C MET A 32 -8.00 -14.69 -7.92
N LYS A 33 -7.54 -15.67 -7.12
CA LYS A 33 -6.40 -15.54 -6.21
C LYS A 33 -5.14 -15.00 -6.92
N ARG A 34 -4.85 -15.47 -8.13
CA ARG A 34 -3.68 -15.02 -8.90
C ARG A 34 -3.78 -13.55 -9.34
N TRP A 35 -4.99 -13.05 -9.54
CA TRP A 35 -5.24 -11.65 -9.91
C TRP A 35 -5.37 -10.73 -8.70
N SER A 36 -5.81 -11.27 -7.57
CA SER A 36 -5.85 -10.58 -6.28
C SER A 36 -4.47 -10.44 -5.61
N LYS A 37 -3.50 -11.30 -5.93
CA LYS A 37 -2.17 -11.28 -5.31
C LYS A 37 -1.26 -10.22 -5.97
N THR A 38 -0.92 -9.17 -5.23
CA THR A 38 0.00 -8.09 -5.65
C THR A 38 1.37 -8.19 -4.98
N GLN A 39 1.45 -8.75 -3.76
CA GLN A 39 2.70 -8.95 -3.02
C GLN A 39 2.95 -10.43 -2.75
N GLN A 40 4.22 -10.83 -2.75
CA GLN A 40 4.62 -12.18 -2.33
C GLN A 40 5.06 -12.23 -0.87
N LEU A 41 5.74 -11.19 -0.40
CA LEU A 41 6.27 -11.07 0.95
C LEU A 41 5.19 -10.75 1.99
N GLY A 42 5.32 -11.27 3.21
CA GLY A 42 4.52 -10.84 4.36
C GLY A 42 4.77 -9.37 4.72
N ILE A 43 3.96 -8.79 5.60
CA ILE A 43 4.13 -7.37 5.99
C ILE A 43 5.48 -7.15 6.70
N ARG A 44 5.84 -8.04 7.63
CA ARG A 44 7.15 -7.99 8.28
C ARG A 44 8.31 -8.09 7.29
N ASP A 45 8.24 -9.02 6.35
CA ASP A 45 9.28 -9.17 5.31
C ASP A 45 9.35 -7.96 4.38
N GLN A 46 8.21 -7.31 4.08
CA GLN A 46 8.20 -6.05 3.33
C GLN A 46 8.91 -4.93 4.11
N CYS A 47 8.70 -4.83 5.43
CA CYS A 47 9.47 -3.90 6.26
C CYS A 47 10.98 -4.18 6.17
N ILE A 48 11.39 -5.44 6.31
CA ILE A 48 12.81 -5.84 6.21
C ILE A 48 13.38 -5.54 4.81
N ALA A 49 12.57 -5.74 3.77
CA ALA A 49 12.94 -5.43 2.39
C ALA A 49 13.09 -3.92 2.10
N GLY A 50 12.70 -3.05 3.03
CA GLY A 50 12.86 -1.59 2.92
C GLY A 50 11.58 -0.83 2.57
N ILE A 51 10.40 -1.48 2.62
CA ILE A 51 9.11 -0.80 2.43
C ILE A 51 8.77 0.02 3.67
N ARG A 52 8.31 1.26 3.44
CA ARG A 52 7.91 2.19 4.50
C ARG A 52 6.56 2.86 4.27
N TYR A 53 5.88 2.53 3.18
CA TYR A 53 4.51 2.95 2.91
C TYR A 53 3.67 1.72 2.55
N PHE A 54 2.57 1.51 3.26
CA PHE A 54 1.70 0.37 3.11
C PHE A 54 0.31 0.81 2.67
N ASP A 55 -0.05 0.47 1.44
CA ASP A 55 -1.41 0.63 0.91
C ASP A 55 -2.30 -0.51 1.43
N PHE A 56 -3.23 -0.18 2.33
CA PHE A 56 -4.14 -1.09 2.99
C PHE A 56 -5.58 -0.83 2.56
N ARG A 57 -6.22 -1.89 2.05
CA ARG A 57 -7.68 -1.94 1.92
C ARG A 57 -8.25 -2.82 3.00
N VAL A 58 -9.19 -2.29 3.77
CA VAL A 58 -9.73 -2.96 4.95
C VAL A 58 -11.17 -3.37 4.71
N VAL A 59 -11.51 -4.61 5.06
CA VAL A 59 -12.88 -5.13 5.07
C VAL A 59 -13.28 -5.58 6.46
N TYR A 60 -14.50 -5.26 6.89
CA TYR A 60 -15.07 -5.79 8.11
C TYR A 60 -15.90 -7.05 7.83
N ASN A 61 -15.55 -8.17 8.47
CA ASN A 61 -16.33 -9.39 8.40
C ASN A 61 -17.42 -9.38 9.47
N HIS A 62 -18.68 -9.10 9.11
CA HIS A 62 -19.78 -9.07 10.09
C HIS A 62 -20.04 -10.41 10.79
N LYS A 63 -19.74 -11.55 10.16
CA LYS A 63 -19.95 -12.88 10.75
C LYS A 63 -18.88 -13.20 11.79
N LEU A 64 -17.62 -12.93 11.44
CA LEU A 64 -16.48 -13.21 12.31
C LEU A 64 -16.17 -12.06 13.28
N LYS A 65 -16.81 -10.90 13.10
CA LYS A 65 -16.56 -9.65 13.83
C LYS A 65 -15.08 -9.25 13.86
N LYS A 66 -14.41 -9.35 12.70
CA LYS A 66 -12.97 -9.09 12.55
C LYS A 66 -12.67 -8.29 11.29
N PHE A 67 -11.60 -7.51 11.34
CA PHE A 67 -11.07 -6.76 10.20
C PHE A 67 -10.01 -7.57 9.46
N TYR A 68 -10.08 -7.56 8.13
CA TYR A 68 -9.13 -8.21 7.24
C TYR A 68 -8.61 -7.20 6.23
N LEU A 69 -7.41 -7.45 5.72
CA LEU A 69 -6.95 -6.83 4.49
C LEU A 69 -7.68 -7.45 3.29
N LEU A 70 -7.79 -6.71 2.19
CA LEU A 70 -8.60 -7.09 1.04
C LEU A 70 -7.95 -6.70 -0.29
N HIS A 71 -8.07 -7.57 -1.29
CA HIS A 71 -8.01 -7.16 -2.69
C HIS A 71 -8.89 -8.08 -3.55
N GLY A 72 -10.19 -7.79 -3.60
CA GLY A 72 -11.24 -8.65 -4.17
C GLY A 72 -11.56 -9.89 -3.32
N LEU A 73 -10.53 -10.57 -2.82
CA LEU A 73 -10.58 -11.66 -1.84
C LEU A 73 -10.00 -11.18 -0.50
N TYR A 74 -10.47 -11.79 0.58
CA TYR A 74 -9.94 -11.51 1.92
C TYR A 74 -8.50 -12.00 1.98
N CYS A 75 -7.68 -11.26 2.70
CA CYS A 75 -6.29 -11.56 2.92
C CYS A 75 -6.06 -11.86 4.40
N GLN A 76 -4.90 -11.51 4.95
CA GLN A 76 -4.63 -11.67 6.37
C GLN A 76 -5.48 -10.74 7.26
N LEU A 77 -5.53 -11.05 8.56
CA LEU A 77 -6.14 -10.19 9.58
C LEU A 77 -5.41 -8.84 9.63
N LEU A 78 -6.19 -7.76 9.77
CA LEU A 78 -5.62 -6.42 9.95
C LEU A 78 -4.77 -6.37 11.23
N GLU A 79 -5.25 -6.97 12.32
CA GLU A 79 -4.53 -7.04 13.59
C GLU A 79 -3.12 -7.62 13.42
N THR A 80 -2.99 -8.75 12.72
CA THR A 80 -1.69 -9.38 12.44
C THR A 80 -0.77 -8.43 11.67
N ALA A 81 -1.29 -7.75 10.64
CA ALA A 81 -0.51 -6.79 9.86
C ALA A 81 -0.03 -5.59 10.70
N LEU A 82 -0.89 -5.06 11.58
CA LEU A 82 -0.54 -3.96 12.47
C LEU A 82 0.53 -4.39 13.48
N ARG A 83 0.39 -5.59 14.07
CA ARG A 83 1.39 -6.15 15.00
C ARG A 83 2.73 -6.42 14.32
N ASP A 84 2.75 -6.89 13.07
CA ASP A 84 4.00 -7.04 12.30
C ASP A 84 4.74 -5.71 12.16
N ILE A 85 4.02 -4.63 11.84
CA ILE A 85 4.59 -3.27 11.71
C ILE A 85 5.11 -2.77 13.06
N THR A 86 4.36 -2.94 14.14
CA THR A 86 4.75 -2.40 15.45
C THR A 86 5.86 -3.21 16.12
N CYS A 87 5.95 -4.52 15.86
CA CYS A 87 7.12 -5.32 16.21
C CYS A 87 8.35 -4.82 15.46
N PHE A 88 8.25 -4.61 14.15
CA PHE A 88 9.35 -4.06 13.35
C PHE A 88 9.83 -2.69 13.88
N LEU A 89 8.91 -1.75 14.17
CA LEU A 89 9.29 -0.45 14.72
C LEU A 89 9.96 -0.58 16.09
N THR A 90 9.55 -1.54 16.93
CA THR A 90 10.20 -1.83 18.22
C THR A 90 11.62 -2.35 18.05
N GLU A 91 11.86 -3.18 17.02
CA GLU A 91 13.18 -3.77 16.74
C GLU A 91 14.11 -2.80 15.99
N HIS A 92 13.55 -1.81 15.29
CA HIS A 92 14.28 -0.88 14.45
C HIS A 92 13.93 0.57 14.81
N ASP A 93 14.66 1.10 15.79
CA ASP A 93 14.35 2.38 16.44
C ASP A 93 14.44 3.63 15.52
N GLY A 94 15.21 3.55 14.43
CA GLY A 94 15.40 4.66 13.49
C GLY A 94 14.33 4.77 12.40
N GLU A 95 13.38 3.84 12.34
CA GLU A 95 12.46 3.71 11.21
C GLU A 95 11.14 4.44 11.45
N VAL A 96 10.57 4.98 10.37
CA VAL A 96 9.21 5.56 10.35
C VAL A 96 8.41 4.93 9.23
N ILE A 97 7.17 4.54 9.54
CA ILE A 97 6.27 3.85 8.64
C ILE A 97 4.99 4.68 8.43
N ILE A 98 4.45 4.59 7.22
CA ILE A 98 3.17 5.14 6.83
C ILE A 98 2.23 3.98 6.45
N ILE A 99 1.06 3.93 7.09
CA ILE A 99 -0.06 3.09 6.67
C ILE A 99 -1.09 4.01 6.02
N ASP A 100 -1.53 3.67 4.81
CA ASP A 100 -2.64 4.34 4.13
C ASP A 100 -3.83 3.39 4.02
N ILE A 101 -4.89 3.67 4.79
CA ILE A 101 -6.18 2.98 4.74
C ILE A 101 -7.14 3.79 3.87
N ASN A 102 -6.93 3.73 2.57
CA ASN A 102 -7.68 4.50 1.58
C ASN A 102 -9.00 3.86 1.11
N HIS A 103 -9.21 2.56 1.39
CA HIS A 103 -10.46 1.87 1.05
C HIS A 103 -11.01 1.09 2.25
N LEU A 104 -12.28 1.36 2.56
CA LEU A 104 -13.05 0.67 3.60
C LEU A 104 -14.22 -0.07 2.95
N TYR A 105 -14.32 -1.38 3.22
CA TYR A 105 -15.37 -2.25 2.69
C TYR A 105 -16.17 -2.87 3.83
N GLN A 106 -17.50 -2.88 3.66
CA GLN A 106 -18.43 -3.46 4.65
C GLN A 106 -18.30 -2.82 6.05
N ILE A 107 -17.75 -1.61 6.14
CA ILE A 107 -17.74 -0.81 7.37
C ILE A 107 -18.95 0.13 7.25
N ASN A 108 -20.12 -0.42 7.55
CA ASN A 108 -21.41 0.21 7.23
C ASN A 108 -22.02 0.97 8.41
N SER A 109 -21.36 1.00 9.57
CA SER A 109 -21.84 1.71 10.75
C SER A 109 -20.72 2.44 11.46
N LEU A 110 -21.07 3.52 12.16
CA LEU A 110 -20.15 4.25 13.02
C LEU A 110 -19.50 3.34 14.06
N ASN A 111 -20.26 2.40 14.64
CA ASN A 111 -19.73 1.45 15.61
C ASN A 111 -18.62 0.56 15.01
N ASN A 112 -18.76 0.13 13.75
CA ASN A 112 -17.69 -0.63 13.09
C ASN A 112 -16.47 0.26 12.83
N PHE A 113 -16.66 1.52 12.45
CA PHE A 113 -15.55 2.44 12.26
C PHE A 113 -14.81 2.77 13.57
N GLN A 114 -15.54 2.98 14.67
CA GLN A 114 -14.95 3.14 16.01
C GLN A 114 -14.19 1.89 16.44
N SER A 115 -14.72 0.69 16.15
CA SER A 115 -14.01 -0.57 16.42
C SER A 115 -12.70 -0.69 15.62
N LEU A 116 -12.66 -0.17 14.38
CA LEU A 116 -11.43 -0.08 13.60
C LEU A 116 -10.41 0.86 14.25
N CYS A 117 -10.85 2.03 14.71
CA CYS A 117 -9.99 2.99 15.40
C CYS A 117 -9.38 2.38 16.67
N LEU A 118 -10.22 1.75 17.50
CA LEU A 118 -9.79 1.07 18.73
C LEU A 118 -8.77 -0.05 18.44
N LEU A 119 -8.98 -0.85 17.40
CA LEU A 119 -8.03 -1.88 17.00
C LEU A 119 -6.67 -1.29 16.60
N ILE A 120 -6.67 -0.18 15.86
CA ILE A 120 -5.43 0.54 15.49
C ILE A 120 -4.72 1.03 16.73
N GLU A 121 -5.43 1.69 17.65
CA GLU A 121 -4.86 2.20 18.89
C GLU A 121 -4.29 1.09 19.78
N GLU A 122 -5.03 0.00 19.97
CA GLU A 122 -4.59 -1.15 20.76
C GLU A 122 -3.29 -1.74 20.20
N CYS A 123 -3.21 -1.90 18.88
CA CYS A 123 -2.03 -2.49 18.24
C CYS A 123 -0.83 -1.53 18.20
N CYS A 124 -1.08 -0.23 18.04
CA CYS A 124 -0.09 0.72 17.53
C CYS A 124 0.26 1.88 18.48
N SER A 125 -0.47 2.10 19.57
CA SER A 125 -0.35 3.26 20.49
C SER A 125 1.08 3.69 20.80
N LYS A 126 2.00 2.75 21.03
CA LYS A 126 3.41 3.03 21.37
C LYS A 126 4.20 3.78 20.28
N HIS A 127 3.75 3.73 19.03
CA HIS A 127 4.46 4.32 17.89
C HIS A 127 3.62 5.34 17.11
N LEU A 128 2.33 5.49 17.43
CA LEU A 128 1.43 6.34 16.66
C LEU A 128 1.87 7.81 16.67
N VAL A 129 1.88 8.42 15.49
CA VAL A 129 2.07 9.87 15.34
C VAL A 129 0.75 10.57 15.61
N LEU A 130 0.80 11.64 16.41
CA LEU A 130 -0.37 12.47 16.71
C LEU A 130 -0.50 13.60 15.70
N ASN A 131 -1.71 13.90 15.27
CA ASN A 131 -2.09 14.99 14.37
C ASN A 131 -2.43 16.25 15.20
N ASP A 132 -1.49 16.69 16.04
CA ASP A 132 -1.61 17.83 16.97
C ASP A 132 -0.90 19.11 16.47
N TYR A 133 0.09 18.95 15.58
CA TYR A 133 0.85 20.00 14.92
C TYR A 133 1.07 19.62 13.45
N ASN A 134 1.66 20.51 12.64
CA ASN A 134 2.05 20.18 11.27
C ASN A 134 3.22 19.16 11.28
N LYS A 135 2.92 17.87 11.45
CA LYS A 135 3.94 16.80 11.51
C LYS A 135 4.70 16.60 10.20
N PHE A 136 4.21 17.14 9.08
CA PHE A 136 4.88 17.04 7.77
C PHE A 136 6.10 17.93 7.63
N ILE A 137 6.27 18.94 8.49
CA ILE A 137 7.44 19.83 8.49
C ILE A 137 8.47 19.47 9.56
N ILE A 138 8.18 18.45 10.38
CA ILE A 138 9.07 18.03 11.46
C ILE A 138 10.15 17.10 10.89
N PRO A 139 11.44 17.28 11.26
CA PRO A 139 12.51 16.37 10.84
C PRO A 139 12.26 14.92 11.29
N LEU A 140 12.65 13.97 10.44
CA LEU A 140 12.53 12.53 10.74
C LEU A 140 13.21 12.14 12.07
N SER A 141 14.37 12.73 12.35
CA SER A 141 15.12 12.50 13.58
C SER A 141 14.33 12.89 14.84
N GLN A 142 13.52 13.94 14.77
CA GLN A 142 12.69 14.37 15.89
C GLN A 142 11.53 13.40 16.10
N LEU A 143 10.87 12.94 15.04
CA LEU A 143 9.84 11.89 15.10
C LEU A 143 10.37 10.61 15.75
N VAL A 144 11.59 10.22 15.38
CA VAL A 144 12.30 9.08 15.98
C VAL A 144 12.58 9.31 17.47
N HIS A 145 13.10 10.49 17.83
CA HIS A 145 13.43 10.83 19.20
C HIS A 145 12.22 10.78 20.14
N ILE A 146 11.08 11.32 19.70
CA ILE A 146 9.83 11.32 20.49
C ILE A 146 9.02 10.02 20.35
N LYS A 147 9.56 9.00 19.67
CA LYS A 147 8.93 7.69 19.41
C LYS A 147 7.57 7.74 18.69
N GLN A 148 7.27 8.84 17.98
CA GLN A 148 6.12 8.97 17.09
C GLN A 148 6.56 8.60 15.67
N ARG A 149 6.41 7.32 15.30
CA ARG A 149 7.06 6.72 14.12
C ARG A 149 6.11 5.96 13.19
N LEU A 150 4.82 5.98 13.48
CA LEU A 150 3.78 5.34 12.67
C LEU A 150 2.68 6.35 12.31
N PHE A 151 2.68 6.80 11.07
CA PHE A 151 1.57 7.56 10.51
C PHE A 151 0.48 6.59 10.05
N VAL A 152 -0.79 6.90 10.35
CA VAL A 152 -1.93 6.17 9.83
C VAL A 152 -2.89 7.15 9.17
N PHE A 153 -2.94 7.10 7.84
CA PHE A 153 -3.95 7.79 7.04
C PHE A 153 -5.18 6.91 6.92
N CYS A 154 -6.36 7.48 7.07
CA CYS A 154 -7.60 6.71 7.03
C CYS A 154 -8.72 7.50 6.34
N LEU A 155 -9.43 6.83 5.44
CA LEU A 155 -10.69 7.32 4.90
C LEU A 155 -11.71 7.49 6.04
N ASN A 156 -12.40 8.63 6.06
CA ASN A 156 -13.41 8.95 7.05
C ASN A 156 -14.82 9.00 6.43
N PRO A 157 -15.44 7.85 6.12
CA PRO A 157 -16.70 7.81 5.37
C PRO A 157 -17.90 8.36 6.16
N PHE A 158 -17.76 8.53 7.48
CA PHE A 158 -18.82 9.02 8.37
C PHE A 158 -18.66 10.50 8.74
N ASN A 159 -17.65 11.20 8.19
CA ASN A 159 -17.34 12.60 8.47
C ASN A 159 -17.30 12.92 9.99
N GLN A 160 -16.77 11.99 10.78
CA GLN A 160 -16.66 12.17 12.22
C GLN A 160 -15.36 12.85 12.61
N LYS A 161 -15.30 13.39 13.83
CA LYS A 161 -14.01 13.79 14.41
C LYS A 161 -13.12 12.55 14.53
N LEU A 162 -11.99 12.56 13.82
CA LEU A 162 -11.00 11.49 13.91
C LEU A 162 -10.25 11.55 15.25
N PRO A 163 -9.86 10.40 15.82
CA PRO A 163 -8.85 10.36 16.88
C PRO A 163 -7.58 11.08 16.45
N LEU A 164 -6.86 11.67 17.41
CA LEU A 164 -5.65 12.45 17.12
C LEU A 164 -4.58 11.64 16.38
N TYR A 165 -4.53 10.32 16.53
CA TYR A 165 -3.54 9.47 15.86
C TYR A 165 -3.89 9.09 14.41
N LEU A 166 -5.06 9.51 13.90
CA LEU A 166 -5.47 9.27 12.51
C LEU A 166 -5.41 10.55 11.68
N PHE A 167 -4.73 10.44 10.55
CA PHE A 167 -4.62 11.52 9.58
C PHE A 167 -5.73 11.36 8.52
N PRO A 168 -6.45 12.45 8.18
CA PRO A 168 -7.38 12.47 7.06
C PRO A 168 -6.69 12.10 5.75
N GLN A 169 -7.37 11.31 4.90
CA GLN A 169 -6.83 10.85 3.63
C GLN A 169 -6.55 12.00 2.64
N ASP A 170 -7.26 13.13 2.73
CA ASP A 170 -7.09 14.28 1.85
C ASP A 170 -5.77 15.04 2.04
N GLN A 171 -4.97 14.67 3.04
CA GLN A 171 -3.63 15.20 3.27
C GLN A 171 -2.55 14.55 2.39
N ILE A 172 -2.87 13.44 1.71
CA ILE A 172 -1.96 12.75 0.79
C ILE A 172 -2.58 12.62 -0.59
N ASP A 173 -1.75 12.66 -1.63
CA ASP A 173 -2.20 12.51 -3.02
C ASP A 173 -1.66 11.20 -3.60
N SER A 174 -2.55 10.23 -3.84
CA SER A 174 -2.19 8.93 -4.44
C SER A 174 -2.55 8.86 -5.92
N ILE A 175 -1.54 9.01 -6.78
CA ILE A 175 -1.70 9.20 -8.21
C ILE A 175 -1.61 7.87 -8.97
N TRP A 176 -2.78 7.33 -9.30
CA TRP A 176 -2.92 6.08 -10.03
C TRP A 176 -2.94 6.27 -11.56
N PRO A 177 -2.04 5.64 -12.34
CA PRO A 177 -2.03 5.77 -13.79
C PRO A 177 -3.29 5.25 -14.50
N ASN A 178 -3.92 4.21 -13.94
CA ASN A 178 -5.03 3.47 -14.53
C ASN A 178 -4.80 3.10 -16.01
N LYS A 179 -3.68 2.41 -16.29
CA LYS A 179 -3.32 1.92 -17.63
C LYS A 179 -3.06 0.42 -17.62
N ASN A 180 -3.55 -0.27 -18.64
CA ASN A 180 -3.51 -1.72 -18.79
C ASN A 180 -2.30 -2.26 -19.56
N GLU A 181 -1.40 -1.38 -19.99
CA GLU A 181 -0.20 -1.71 -20.74
C GLU A 181 1.00 -1.01 -20.11
N THR A 182 2.11 -1.72 -19.94
CA THR A 182 3.32 -1.21 -19.28
C THR A 182 3.83 0.09 -19.90
N GLN A 183 3.88 0.20 -21.24
CA GLN A 183 4.36 1.41 -21.90
C GLN A 183 3.43 2.61 -21.67
N LYS A 184 2.11 2.40 -21.65
CA LYS A 184 1.14 3.46 -21.34
C LYS A 184 1.24 3.88 -19.87
N MET A 185 1.44 2.91 -18.98
CA MET A 185 1.69 3.17 -17.56
C MET A 185 2.96 4.01 -17.39
N LEU A 186 4.09 3.64 -18.00
CA LEU A 186 5.36 4.37 -17.90
C LEU A 186 5.26 5.82 -18.41
N LYS A 187 4.55 6.04 -19.54
CA LYS A 187 4.29 7.40 -20.03
C LYS A 187 3.50 8.23 -19.01
N ARG A 188 2.51 7.63 -18.36
CA ARG A 188 1.69 8.30 -17.36
C ARG A 188 2.45 8.51 -16.05
N LEU A 189 3.29 7.55 -15.66
CA LEU A 189 4.20 7.62 -14.52
C LEU A 189 5.15 8.82 -14.66
N ASP A 190 5.80 8.94 -15.82
CA ASP A 190 6.69 10.07 -16.12
C ASP A 190 5.96 11.42 -16.06
N TYR A 191 4.82 11.52 -16.75
CA TYR A 191 3.98 12.71 -16.71
C TYR A 191 3.57 13.10 -15.28
N ASN A 192 3.07 12.13 -14.51
CA ASN A 192 2.60 12.37 -13.14
C ASN A 192 3.75 12.80 -12.23
N SER A 193 4.92 12.15 -12.34
CA SER A 193 6.08 12.51 -11.52
C SER A 193 6.50 13.97 -11.72
N LYS A 194 6.47 14.47 -12.95
CA LYS A 194 6.79 15.88 -13.28
C LYS A 194 5.68 16.83 -12.85
N LEU A 195 4.41 16.45 -13.02
CA LEU A 195 3.28 17.29 -12.63
C LEU A 195 3.24 17.55 -11.12
N TYR A 196 3.56 16.53 -10.32
CA TYR A 196 3.46 16.57 -8.87
C TYR A 196 4.80 16.73 -8.15
N GLN A 197 5.91 17.01 -8.87
CA GLN A 197 7.24 17.13 -8.26
C GLN A 197 7.34 18.23 -7.18
N ASN A 198 6.54 19.29 -7.32
CA ASN A 198 6.50 20.43 -6.40
C ASN A 198 5.20 20.45 -5.58
N ASN A 199 4.51 19.32 -5.48
CA ASN A 199 3.29 19.26 -4.70
C ASN A 199 3.60 19.45 -3.21
N GLN A 200 2.83 20.30 -2.54
CA GLN A 200 3.02 20.56 -1.10
C GLN A 200 2.57 19.37 -0.25
N LYS A 201 1.63 18.57 -0.75
CA LYS A 201 1.18 17.35 -0.10
C LYS A 201 2.13 16.19 -0.35
N LEU A 202 2.19 15.27 0.61
CA LEU A 202 2.87 14.00 0.41
C LEU A 202 2.23 13.26 -0.78
N THR A 203 3.03 13.04 -1.82
CA THR A 203 2.55 12.44 -3.07
C THR A 203 3.04 11.01 -3.22
N ILE A 204 2.12 10.12 -3.55
CA ILE A 204 2.36 8.73 -3.88
C ILE A 204 2.17 8.57 -5.38
N ILE A 205 3.24 8.22 -6.08
CA ILE A 205 3.21 7.93 -7.51
C ILE A 205 3.17 6.41 -7.67
N GLN A 206 2.13 5.90 -8.32
CA GLN A 206 1.97 4.45 -8.47
C GLN A 206 2.54 3.94 -9.79
N ALA A 207 3.49 3.00 -9.73
CA ALA A 207 4.07 2.32 -10.89
C ALA A 207 3.44 0.94 -11.10
N VAL A 208 2.11 0.90 -11.07
CA VAL A 208 1.30 -0.33 -11.19
C VAL A 208 0.52 -0.34 -12.49
N VAL A 209 0.47 -1.51 -13.13
CA VAL A 209 -0.32 -1.73 -14.36
C VAL A 209 -1.66 -2.33 -13.97
N THR A 210 -2.75 -1.71 -14.42
CA THR A 210 -4.12 -2.14 -14.12
C THR A 210 -4.66 -3.02 -15.24
N PRO A 211 -4.63 -4.35 -15.13
CA PRO A 211 -5.18 -5.23 -16.15
C PRO A 211 -6.69 -4.98 -16.30
N SER A 212 -7.15 -4.86 -17.55
CA SER A 212 -8.58 -4.74 -17.80
C SER A 212 -9.30 -6.06 -17.52
N ILE A 213 -10.58 -5.99 -17.10
CA ILE A 213 -11.43 -7.18 -16.89
C ILE A 213 -11.44 -8.07 -18.15
N LYS A 214 -11.43 -7.47 -19.35
CA LYS A 214 -11.33 -8.19 -20.62
C LYS A 214 -10.01 -8.97 -20.73
N SER A 215 -8.87 -8.36 -20.39
CA SER A 215 -7.55 -9.01 -20.39
C SER A 215 -7.48 -10.16 -19.37
N ILE A 216 -7.99 -9.92 -18.16
CA ILE A 216 -8.11 -10.93 -17.12
C ILE A 216 -8.91 -12.12 -17.66
N ARG A 217 -10.14 -11.90 -18.14
CA ARG A 217 -10.99 -12.98 -18.70
C ARG A 217 -10.32 -13.75 -19.83
N LYS A 218 -9.62 -13.06 -20.74
CA LYS A 218 -8.90 -13.72 -21.85
C LYS A 218 -7.74 -14.60 -21.37
N SER A 219 -7.04 -14.22 -20.30
CA SER A 219 -5.94 -15.02 -19.74
C SER A 219 -6.37 -16.41 -19.24
N TYR A 220 -7.66 -16.61 -18.98
CA TYR A 220 -8.19 -17.92 -18.63
C TYR A 220 -8.13 -18.91 -19.80
N TYR A 221 -8.28 -18.42 -21.03
CA TYR A 221 -8.38 -19.24 -22.24
C TYR A 221 -7.09 -19.31 -23.05
N THR A 222 -6.13 -18.42 -22.79
CA THR A 222 -4.89 -18.36 -23.59
C THR A 222 -3.68 -17.88 -22.78
N LYS A 223 -2.52 -18.47 -23.06
CA LYS A 223 -1.22 -18.09 -22.48
C LYS A 223 -0.65 -16.79 -23.07
N LYS A 224 -1.28 -16.21 -24.10
CA LYS A 224 -0.85 -14.94 -24.72
C LYS A 224 -0.97 -13.74 -23.78
N TYR A 225 -1.89 -13.79 -22.81
CA TYR A 225 -2.08 -12.73 -21.81
C TYR A 225 -1.35 -13.07 -20.51
N PRO A 226 -0.90 -12.07 -19.73
CA PRO A 226 -0.41 -12.30 -18.37
C PRO A 226 -1.44 -13.08 -17.56
N ASN A 227 -0.99 -13.94 -16.65
CA ASN A 227 -1.88 -14.86 -15.92
C ASN A 227 -1.97 -14.58 -14.40
N SER A 228 -1.30 -13.52 -13.94
CA SER A 228 -1.34 -12.99 -12.58
C SER A 228 -0.84 -11.54 -12.55
N THR A 229 -1.18 -10.81 -11.49
CA THR A 229 -0.68 -9.44 -11.26
C THR A 229 0.83 -9.46 -10.97
N ILE A 230 1.31 -10.44 -10.21
CA ILE A 230 2.75 -10.69 -9.98
C ILE A 230 3.55 -10.76 -11.28
N LYS A 231 3.09 -11.52 -12.29
CA LYS A 231 3.82 -11.63 -13.57
C LYS A 231 3.83 -10.34 -14.37
N ILE A 232 2.84 -9.47 -14.18
CA ILE A 232 2.84 -8.15 -14.79
C ILE A 232 3.92 -7.29 -14.14
N ALA A 233 4.02 -7.32 -12.80
CA ALA A 233 5.03 -6.61 -12.04
C ALA A 233 6.45 -7.11 -12.37
N GLU A 234 6.68 -8.42 -12.50
CA GLU A 234 7.97 -8.99 -12.91
C GLU A 234 8.48 -8.45 -14.25
N LYS A 235 7.57 -8.16 -15.18
CA LYS A 235 7.92 -7.54 -16.47
C LYS A 235 8.04 -6.01 -16.39
N THR A 236 7.35 -5.40 -15.45
CA THR A 236 7.20 -3.95 -15.35
C THR A 236 8.28 -3.32 -14.47
N ASN A 237 8.61 -3.94 -13.32
CA ASN A 237 9.55 -3.40 -12.35
C ASN A 237 10.95 -3.13 -12.95
N PRO A 238 11.55 -4.00 -13.80
CA PRO A 238 12.83 -3.67 -14.44
C PRO A 238 12.76 -2.39 -15.32
N LEU A 239 11.62 -2.13 -15.95
CA LEU A 239 11.41 -0.93 -16.75
C LEU A 239 11.15 0.30 -15.87
N VAL A 240 10.47 0.13 -14.73
CA VAL A 240 10.31 1.18 -13.72
C VAL A 240 11.66 1.57 -13.12
N LEU A 241 12.53 0.59 -12.82
CA LEU A 241 13.90 0.85 -12.37
C LEU A 241 14.70 1.63 -13.42
N LYS A 242 14.65 1.21 -14.68
CA LYS A 242 15.31 1.94 -15.77
C LYS A 242 14.77 3.38 -15.87
N TRP A 243 13.46 3.55 -15.78
CA TRP A 243 12.85 4.88 -15.75
C TRP A 243 13.37 5.70 -14.57
N LEU A 244 13.38 5.16 -13.34
CA LEU A 244 13.90 5.82 -12.14
C LEU A 244 15.36 6.26 -12.29
N GLN A 245 16.21 5.43 -12.92
CA GLN A 245 17.62 5.73 -13.16
C GLN A 245 17.85 6.86 -14.17
N THR A 246 16.88 7.08 -15.07
CA THR A 246 16.97 8.09 -16.14
C THR A 246 16.14 9.35 -15.88
N SER A 247 15.16 9.27 -14.98
CA SER A 247 14.23 10.36 -14.69
C SER A 247 14.88 11.38 -13.77
N SER A 248 14.75 12.65 -14.13
CA SER A 248 15.14 13.78 -13.27
C SER A 248 14.06 14.14 -12.24
N ALA A 249 12.86 13.59 -12.35
CA ALA A 249 11.73 13.97 -11.48
C ALA A 249 11.93 13.45 -10.05
N PHE A 250 11.62 14.30 -9.07
CA PHE A 250 11.52 13.91 -7.67
C PHE A 250 10.27 13.06 -7.42
N VAL A 251 10.41 12.02 -6.61
CA VAL A 251 9.31 11.11 -6.25
C VAL A 251 9.34 10.88 -4.75
N ASN A 252 8.35 11.41 -4.02
CA ASN A 252 8.29 11.26 -2.56
C ASN A 252 8.11 9.78 -2.20
N ILE A 253 7.05 9.15 -2.71
CA ILE A 253 6.76 7.73 -2.52
C ILE A 253 6.47 7.09 -3.87
N LEU A 254 7.22 6.04 -4.20
CA LEU A 254 6.92 5.19 -5.35
C LEU A 254 6.21 3.92 -4.88
N LEU A 255 4.99 3.69 -5.36
CA LEU A 255 4.21 2.50 -5.03
C LEU A 255 4.36 1.42 -6.10
N ILE A 256 4.75 0.20 -5.73
CA ILE A 256 4.97 -0.90 -6.67
C ILE A 256 4.26 -2.20 -6.26
N ASP A 257 4.01 -3.05 -7.25
CA ASP A 257 3.62 -4.46 -7.05
C ASP A 257 4.88 -5.35 -6.93
N ASN A 258 4.72 -6.50 -6.28
CA ASN A 258 5.70 -7.59 -6.22
C ASN A 258 7.08 -7.17 -5.70
N VAL A 259 7.11 -6.51 -4.54
CA VAL A 259 8.35 -6.22 -3.80
C VAL A 259 9.06 -7.52 -3.46
N LYS A 260 10.39 -7.53 -3.62
CA LYS A 260 11.25 -8.68 -3.30
C LYS A 260 12.24 -8.34 -2.18
N MET A 261 12.80 -9.38 -1.56
CA MET A 261 14.01 -9.21 -0.76
C MET A 261 15.14 -8.75 -1.67
N ASN A 262 15.90 -7.76 -1.22
CA ASN A 262 16.96 -7.09 -2.00
C ASN A 262 16.46 -6.50 -3.33
N ASP A 263 15.25 -5.92 -3.35
CA ASP A 263 14.69 -5.30 -4.55
C ASP A 263 15.52 -4.10 -5.01
N GLU A 264 15.94 -4.11 -6.29
CA GLU A 264 16.78 -3.06 -6.86
C GLU A 264 16.11 -1.68 -6.88
N ILE A 265 14.77 -1.62 -7.03
CA ILE A 265 14.02 -0.36 -6.93
C ILE A 265 14.13 0.21 -5.52
N VAL A 266 13.98 -0.66 -4.52
CA VAL A 266 14.07 -0.25 -3.11
C VAL A 266 15.49 0.23 -2.79
N HIS A 267 16.51 -0.53 -3.16
CA HIS A 267 17.90 -0.13 -2.96
C HIS A 267 18.27 1.17 -3.71
N PHE A 268 17.75 1.36 -4.93
CA PHE A 268 17.97 2.60 -5.67
C PHE A 268 17.35 3.80 -4.97
N MET A 269 16.09 3.68 -4.53
CA MET A 269 15.37 4.75 -3.85
C MET A 269 15.96 5.10 -2.49
N ILE A 270 16.44 4.12 -1.72
CA ILE A 270 17.15 4.37 -0.46
C ILE A 270 18.46 5.12 -0.73
N ARG A 271 19.29 4.65 -1.67
CA ARG A 271 20.57 5.30 -2.00
C ARG A 271 20.38 6.71 -2.52
N ARG A 272 19.38 6.93 -3.38
CA ARG A 272 19.04 8.26 -3.92
C ARG A 272 18.79 9.28 -2.82
N ASN A 273 18.11 8.88 -1.74
CA ASN A 273 17.82 9.78 -0.62
C ASN A 273 19.07 10.14 0.20
N ASN A 274 20.02 9.21 0.36
CA ASN A 274 21.27 9.49 1.08
C ASN A 274 22.17 10.51 0.36
N PHE A 275 22.01 10.69 -0.96
CA PHE A 275 22.69 11.76 -1.69
C PHE A 275 22.04 13.12 -1.48
N ILE A 276 20.73 13.18 -1.17
CA ILE A 276 20.02 14.43 -0.92
C ILE A 276 20.40 15.04 0.43
N GLU A 277 20.67 14.23 1.46
CA GLU A 277 21.12 14.74 2.78
C GLU A 277 22.55 15.33 2.78
N LYS A 278 23.32 15.14 1.70
CA LYS A 278 24.68 15.67 1.56
C LYS A 278 24.75 17.04 0.87
N TYR A 279 23.61 17.59 0.44
CA TYR A 279 23.47 18.90 -0.19
C TYR A 279 22.37 19.71 0.49
#